data_AF-A0A2A5M454-F1
#
_entry.id   AF-A0A2A5M454-F1
#
_cell.length_a   1.000
_cell.length_b   1.000
_cell.length_c   1.000
_cell.angle_alpha   90.00
_cell.angle_beta   90.00
_cell.angle_gamma   90.00
#
_symmetry.space_group_name_H-M   'P 1'
#
loop_
_entity.id
_entity.type
_entity.pdbx_description
1 polymer ?
#
loop_
_entity_poly.entity_id
_entity_poly.type
_entity_poly.pdbx_seq_one_letter_code
_entity_poly.pdbx_strand_id
1 'polypeptide(L)'
;LTVVAFMESVAKFDIKAGIVLQAYIPDSYEYLKKLFAFSKERVLKGMKPIKIRFVKGANMESEETIASQKGWELPTFYKKIDTDSNYNKMLDFILEGDNYKYINIGIASHNIFEIAYAYTRISEAGALDSFTFEMLEGMSLQCSYELSKMHDLILYAPVCDEAHFNNAIAYLVRRLDENTSEDNFMRYFFNLKVGDKNWNIQKELFLKSLEGIKTLDNTTHRKQDRNKELNITSSYESKKFSNESDTDFILAQNRAWAKEIKAKYENLKDYDVYPVIGELDFKAENLNVLEVKDKIEDRVIGKAYLAGEKEIKQALEVAKNSKFIQKSHDEIYQILAKSAKLMRERRGDLIGLAALEVGKTFLEIDPEVSEAIDFIEFYPHSLEELKKQNPKVTFTPKG
;
A
#
# COMPACT_ATOMS: atom_id res chain seq x y z
N LEU A 1 -1.51 1.87 11.66
CA LEU A 1 -0.75 1.72 12.93
C LEU A 1 -0.80 2.99 13.77
N THR A 2 -0.33 4.14 13.26
CA THR A 2 -0.26 5.43 13.99
C THR A 2 -1.55 5.84 14.69
N VAL A 3 -2.71 5.72 14.03
CA VAL A 3 -4.01 6.04 14.64
C VAL A 3 -4.29 5.20 15.88
N VAL A 4 -4.02 3.88 15.82
CA VAL A 4 -4.22 2.97 16.95
C VAL A 4 -3.27 3.32 18.09
N ALA A 5 -1.98 3.45 17.78
CA ALA A 5 -0.96 3.81 18.77
C ALA A 5 -1.27 5.14 19.46
N PHE A 6 -1.72 6.15 18.70
CA PHE A 6 -2.14 7.45 19.24
C PHE A 6 -3.32 7.30 20.21
N MET A 7 -4.40 6.63 19.79
CA MET A 7 -5.58 6.45 20.65
C MET A 7 -5.23 5.69 21.92
N GLU A 8 -4.46 4.60 21.82
CA GLU A 8 -4.01 3.83 22.99
C GLU A 8 -3.13 4.66 23.94
N SER A 9 -2.19 5.43 23.39
CA SER A 9 -1.27 6.25 24.16
C SER A 9 -1.97 7.35 24.94
N VAL A 10 -3.01 7.96 24.38
CA VAL A 10 -3.69 9.11 25.00
C VAL A 10 -4.90 8.70 25.83
N ALA A 11 -5.44 7.48 25.65
CA ALA A 11 -6.70 7.01 26.22
C ALA A 11 -6.87 7.28 27.73
N LYS A 12 -5.79 7.17 28.52
CA LYS A 12 -5.82 7.28 29.99
C LYS A 12 -5.41 8.65 30.54
N PHE A 13 -4.98 9.58 29.69
CA PHE A 13 -4.41 10.86 30.13
C PHE A 13 -5.30 12.05 29.76
N ASP A 14 -5.51 12.98 30.70
CA ASP A 14 -6.19 14.27 30.45
C ASP A 14 -5.24 15.32 29.86
N ILE A 15 -4.80 15.05 28.62
CA ILE A 15 -3.85 15.87 27.89
C ILE A 15 -4.45 16.38 26.58
N LYS A 16 -3.96 17.54 26.12
CA LYS A 16 -4.16 17.97 24.73
C LYS A 16 -3.14 17.25 23.87
N ALA A 17 -3.61 16.38 22.97
CA ALA A 17 -2.76 15.61 22.08
C ALA A 17 -3.27 15.75 20.64
N GLY A 18 -2.34 15.77 19.68
CA GLY A 18 -2.63 15.99 18.27
C GLY A 18 -2.18 14.84 17.37
N ILE A 19 -2.93 14.59 16.30
CA ILE A 19 -2.54 13.68 15.22
C ILE A 19 -2.81 14.34 13.85
N VAL A 20 -2.01 13.99 12.85
CA VAL A 20 -2.18 14.46 11.47
C VAL A 20 -3.06 13.48 10.70
N LEU A 21 -4.00 14.00 9.92
CA LEU A 21 -4.69 13.24 8.88
C LEU A 21 -4.43 13.86 7.51
N GLN A 22 -4.14 13.01 6.54
CA GLN A 22 -3.75 13.40 5.18
C GLN A 22 -4.95 13.18 4.24
N ALA A 23 -5.53 14.26 3.75
CA ALA A 23 -6.73 14.23 2.90
C ALA A 23 -6.51 13.57 1.54
N TYR A 24 -5.27 13.39 1.08
CA TYR A 24 -4.95 12.70 -0.16
C TYR A 24 -5.19 11.18 -0.12
N ILE A 25 -5.43 10.58 1.06
CA ILE A 25 -5.78 9.17 1.22
C ILE A 25 -7.31 9.07 1.34
N PRO A 26 -8.00 8.25 0.54
CA PRO A 26 -9.47 8.15 0.57
C PRO A 26 -10.04 7.79 1.95
N ASP A 27 -9.47 6.79 2.61
CA ASP A 27 -9.96 6.29 3.90
C ASP A 27 -9.57 7.18 5.10
N SER A 28 -8.86 8.29 4.89
CA SER A 28 -8.61 9.31 5.92
C SER A 28 -9.91 9.86 6.51
N TYR A 29 -10.99 9.90 5.72
CA TYR A 29 -12.33 10.27 6.16
C TYR A 29 -12.91 9.26 7.18
N GLU A 30 -12.71 7.97 6.95
CA GLU A 30 -13.14 6.92 7.89
C GLU A 30 -12.33 6.99 9.19
N TYR A 31 -11.02 7.25 9.08
CA TYR A 31 -10.17 7.48 10.25
C TYR A 31 -10.55 8.74 11.03
N LEU A 32 -10.97 9.82 10.36
CA LEU A 32 -11.51 11.01 11.01
C LEU A 32 -12.74 10.68 11.86
N LYS A 33 -13.71 9.94 11.32
CA LYS A 33 -14.90 9.50 12.07
C LYS A 33 -14.54 8.66 13.29
N LYS A 34 -13.57 7.76 13.14
CA LYS A 34 -13.05 6.93 14.25
C LYS A 34 -12.40 7.78 15.35
N LEU A 35 -11.54 8.72 14.97
CA LEU A 35 -10.85 9.63 15.88
C LEU A 35 -11.83 10.59 16.57
N PHE A 36 -12.85 11.05 15.86
CA PHE A 36 -13.94 11.84 16.43
C PHE A 36 -14.73 11.05 17.47
N ALA A 37 -15.16 9.82 17.17
CA ALA A 37 -15.89 9.00 18.12
C ALA A 37 -15.08 8.78 19.42
N PHE A 38 -13.78 8.50 19.28
CA PHE A 38 -12.85 8.41 20.39
C PHE A 38 -12.73 9.72 21.18
N SER A 39 -12.58 10.87 20.50
CA SER A 39 -12.49 12.18 21.15
C SER A 39 -13.78 12.54 21.88
N LYS A 40 -14.94 12.27 21.29
CA LYS A 40 -16.25 12.48 21.89
C LYS A 40 -16.42 11.67 23.17
N GLU A 41 -16.04 10.39 23.16
CA GLU A 41 -16.06 9.56 24.37
C GLU A 41 -15.16 10.16 25.48
N ARG A 42 -13.97 10.66 25.13
CA ARG A 42 -13.06 11.31 26.07
C ARG A 42 -13.67 12.57 26.69
N VAL A 43 -14.24 13.45 25.86
CA VAL A 43 -14.87 14.70 26.33
C VAL A 43 -16.06 14.40 27.24
N LEU A 44 -16.90 13.42 26.89
CA LEU A 44 -18.01 13.00 27.73
C LEU A 44 -17.59 12.41 29.09
N LYS A 45 -16.35 11.91 29.19
CA LYS A 45 -15.73 11.48 30.46
C LYS A 45 -15.01 12.62 31.20
N GLY A 46 -15.13 13.86 30.74
CA GLY A 46 -14.50 15.03 31.34
C GLY A 46 -13.03 15.24 30.98
N MET A 47 -12.50 14.51 29.98
CA MET A 47 -11.14 14.70 29.48
C MET A 47 -11.09 15.71 28.33
N LYS A 48 -9.91 16.25 28.04
CA LYS A 48 -9.70 17.17 26.91
C LYS A 48 -9.89 16.49 25.55
N PRO A 49 -10.46 17.21 24.56
CA PRO A 49 -10.55 16.74 23.18
C PRO A 49 -9.17 16.57 22.57
N ILE A 50 -9.05 15.65 21.61
CA ILE A 50 -7.86 15.56 20.78
C ILE A 50 -7.89 16.65 19.69
N LYS A 51 -6.73 16.92 19.10
CA LYS A 51 -6.58 17.79 17.94
C LYS A 51 -6.29 16.99 16.67
N ILE A 52 -6.94 17.31 15.56
CA ILE A 52 -6.58 16.78 14.24
C ILE A 52 -6.01 17.91 13.38
N ARG A 53 -4.78 17.74 12.90
CA ARG A 53 -4.20 18.62 11.87
C ARG A 53 -4.58 18.07 10.49
N PHE A 54 -5.40 18.80 9.76
CA PHE A 54 -5.73 18.47 8.37
C PHE A 54 -4.63 18.97 7.45
N VAL A 55 -3.96 18.04 6.77
CA VAL A 55 -3.02 18.33 5.68
C VAL A 55 -3.52 17.64 4.41
N LYS A 56 -3.03 18.06 3.24
CA LYS A 56 -3.30 17.31 2.00
C LYS A 56 -2.51 16.00 1.97
N GLY A 57 -1.19 16.11 2.00
CA GLY A 57 -0.22 15.01 1.89
C GLY A 57 1.14 15.57 1.48
N ALA A 58 2.22 14.82 1.70
CA ALA A 58 3.58 15.30 1.44
C ALA A 58 4.55 14.21 0.95
N ASN A 59 4.00 13.05 0.57
CA ASN A 59 4.78 11.84 0.22
C ASN A 59 4.22 11.17 -1.04
N MET A 60 3.60 11.92 -1.97
CA MET A 60 2.88 11.32 -3.12
C MET A 60 3.82 10.46 -3.97
N GLU A 61 5.00 10.98 -4.27
CA GLU A 61 6.04 10.35 -5.08
C GLU A 61 6.51 9.03 -4.45
N SER A 62 6.59 9.00 -3.11
CA SER A 62 6.91 7.78 -2.37
C SER A 62 5.79 6.75 -2.45
N GLU A 63 4.53 7.18 -2.35
CA GLU A 63 3.38 6.27 -2.47
C GLU A 63 3.29 5.69 -3.90
N GLU A 64 3.52 6.50 -4.93
CA GLU A 64 3.57 6.08 -6.33
C GLU A 64 4.71 5.08 -6.58
N THR A 65 5.90 5.37 -6.05
CA THR A 65 7.06 4.47 -6.18
C THR A 65 6.78 3.12 -5.52
N ILE A 66 6.26 3.12 -4.29
CA ILE A 66 5.96 1.88 -3.55
C ILE A 66 4.85 1.10 -4.27
N ALA A 67 3.77 1.76 -4.69
CA ALA A 67 2.67 1.14 -5.41
C ALA A 67 3.16 0.47 -6.71
N SER A 68 3.98 1.19 -7.49
CA SER A 68 4.56 0.67 -8.72
C SER A 68 5.49 -0.52 -8.48
N GLN A 69 6.44 -0.41 -7.54
CA GLN A 69 7.40 -1.47 -7.25
C GLN A 69 6.75 -2.74 -6.69
N LYS A 70 5.68 -2.60 -5.91
CA LYS A 70 4.97 -3.73 -5.28
C LYS A 70 3.80 -4.27 -6.10
N GLY A 71 3.45 -3.63 -7.21
CA GLY A 71 2.22 -3.91 -7.94
C GLY A 71 0.97 -3.72 -7.07
N TRP A 72 1.03 -2.81 -6.10
CA TRP A 72 -0.10 -2.45 -5.23
C TRP A 72 -0.92 -1.32 -5.85
N GLU A 73 -2.20 -1.26 -5.50
CA GLU A 73 -3.02 -0.10 -5.85
C GLU A 73 -2.48 1.15 -5.12
N LEU A 74 -2.39 2.27 -5.84
CA LEU A 74 -1.97 3.54 -5.26
C LEU A 74 -2.94 3.93 -4.14
N PRO A 75 -2.47 4.11 -2.89
CA PRO A 75 -3.37 4.34 -1.76
C PRO A 75 -3.98 5.75 -1.73
N THR A 76 -3.48 6.67 -2.54
CA THR A 76 -3.94 8.05 -2.62
C THR A 76 -5.00 8.23 -3.71
N PHE A 77 -5.68 9.38 -3.69
CA PHE A 77 -6.47 9.81 -4.84
C PHE A 77 -5.60 10.03 -6.07
N TYR A 78 -6.07 9.56 -7.23
CA TYR A 78 -5.39 9.74 -8.52
C TYR A 78 -5.42 11.19 -9.02
N LYS A 79 -6.35 12.01 -8.52
CA LYS A 79 -6.49 13.41 -8.92
C LYS A 79 -6.36 14.33 -7.72
N LYS A 80 -5.61 15.41 -7.89
CA LYS A 80 -5.46 16.46 -6.86
C LYS A 80 -6.81 17.07 -6.46
N ILE A 81 -7.74 17.23 -7.40
CA ILE A 81 -9.07 17.77 -7.11
C ILE A 81 -9.85 16.91 -6.11
N ASP A 82 -9.65 15.59 -6.12
CA ASP A 82 -10.32 14.67 -5.19
C ASP A 82 -9.69 14.80 -3.79
N THR A 83 -8.37 15.06 -3.71
CA THR A 83 -7.71 15.40 -2.43
C THR A 83 -8.30 16.68 -1.81
N ASP A 84 -8.47 17.74 -2.61
CA ASP A 84 -9.07 18.99 -2.14
C ASP A 84 -10.54 18.79 -1.73
N SER A 85 -11.29 18.01 -2.52
CA SER A 85 -12.68 17.66 -2.22
C SER A 85 -12.77 16.89 -0.91
N ASN A 86 -11.89 15.92 -0.67
CA ASN A 86 -11.84 15.17 0.58
C ASN A 86 -11.45 16.06 1.77
N TYR A 87 -10.52 17.00 1.59
CA TYR A 87 -10.16 17.97 2.62
C TYR A 87 -11.38 18.78 3.08
N ASN A 88 -12.19 19.26 2.13
CA ASN A 88 -13.41 19.99 2.42
C ASN A 88 -14.51 19.09 3.03
N LYS A 89 -14.63 17.84 2.56
CA LYS A 89 -15.55 16.84 3.13
C LYS A 89 -15.23 16.51 4.59
N MET A 90 -13.94 16.44 4.93
CA MET A 90 -13.48 16.26 6.31
C MET A 90 -13.85 17.46 7.19
N LEU A 91 -13.75 18.69 6.67
CA LEU A 91 -14.21 19.89 7.36
C LEU A 91 -15.73 19.89 7.57
N ASP A 92 -16.53 19.55 6.54
CA ASP A 92 -17.98 19.48 6.65
C ASP A 92 -18.42 18.50 7.76
N PHE A 93 -17.74 17.36 7.92
CA PHE A 93 -18.02 16.42 9.00
C PHE A 93 -17.76 17.01 10.40
N ILE A 94 -16.71 17.82 10.58
CA ILE A 94 -16.43 18.48 11.86
C ILE A 94 -17.48 19.54 12.20
N LEU A 95 -18.02 20.20 11.17
CA LEU A 95 -19.05 21.23 11.31
C LEU A 95 -20.47 20.67 11.32
N GLU A 96 -20.64 19.36 11.13
CA GLU A 96 -21.94 18.71 11.21
C GLU A 96 -22.46 18.71 12.65
N GLY A 97 -23.63 19.34 12.85
CA GLY A 97 -24.27 19.41 14.15
C GLY A 97 -23.39 20.11 15.20
N ASP A 98 -23.05 19.39 16.27
CA ASP A 98 -22.20 19.87 17.36
C ASP A 98 -20.84 19.16 17.44
N ASN A 99 -20.41 18.50 16.36
CA ASN A 99 -19.19 17.70 16.33
C ASN A 99 -17.94 18.49 16.77
N TYR A 100 -17.83 19.76 16.36
CA TYR A 100 -16.73 20.65 16.73
C TYR A 100 -16.53 20.83 18.25
N LYS A 101 -17.55 20.55 19.08
CA LYS A 101 -17.41 20.63 20.55
C LYS A 101 -16.56 19.52 21.14
N TYR A 102 -16.38 18.43 20.40
CA TYR A 102 -15.74 17.22 20.88
C TYR A 102 -14.35 16.99 20.29
N ILE A 103 -13.90 17.83 19.35
CA ILE A 103 -12.62 17.66 18.68
C ILE A 103 -12.10 19.02 18.20
N ASN A 104 -10.80 19.24 18.36
CA ASN A 104 -10.15 20.44 17.85
C ASN A 104 -9.52 20.15 16.48
N ILE A 105 -9.44 21.16 15.63
CA ILE A 105 -8.84 21.04 14.30
C ILE A 105 -7.80 22.12 14.02
N GLY A 106 -6.77 21.74 13.27
CA GLY A 106 -5.83 22.66 12.64
C GLY A 106 -5.98 22.59 11.13
N ILE A 107 -6.34 23.72 10.49
CA ILE A 107 -6.38 23.80 9.02
C ILE A 107 -4.98 24.16 8.55
N ALA A 108 -4.23 23.14 8.14
CA ALA A 108 -2.88 23.32 7.62
C ALA A 108 -2.90 23.48 6.10
N SER A 109 -2.88 24.74 5.63
CA SER A 109 -2.85 25.06 4.21
C SER A 109 -2.15 26.40 3.97
N HIS A 110 -1.65 26.57 2.75
CA HIS A 110 -1.20 27.86 2.21
C HIS A 110 -2.13 28.37 1.09
N ASN A 111 -3.16 27.60 0.74
CA ASN A 111 -4.14 28.00 -0.25
C ASN A 111 -5.16 28.96 0.37
N ILE A 112 -5.12 30.22 -0.04
CA ILE A 112 -5.99 31.27 0.51
C ILE A 112 -7.48 31.00 0.28
N PHE A 113 -7.85 30.28 -0.78
CA PHE A 113 -9.26 29.92 -1.01
C PHE A 113 -9.75 28.91 0.03
N GLU A 114 -8.94 27.90 0.34
CA GLU A 114 -9.24 26.91 1.40
C GLU A 114 -9.26 27.56 2.77
N ILE A 115 -8.29 28.43 3.07
CA ILE A 115 -8.20 29.16 4.35
C ILE A 115 -9.44 30.03 4.55
N ALA A 116 -9.80 30.85 3.54
CA ALA A 116 -10.95 31.74 3.61
C ALA A 116 -12.26 30.96 3.73
N TYR A 117 -12.40 29.86 2.98
CA TYR A 117 -13.56 28.98 3.06
C TYR A 117 -13.69 28.35 4.45
N ALA A 118 -12.62 27.73 4.96
CA ALA A 118 -12.63 27.07 6.26
C ALA A 118 -12.96 28.07 7.37
N TYR A 119 -12.30 29.23 7.40
CA TYR A 119 -12.57 30.26 8.40
C TYR A 119 -14.02 30.76 8.36
N THR A 120 -14.56 30.99 7.16
CA THR A 120 -15.95 31.43 6.98
C THR A 120 -16.92 30.39 7.55
N ARG A 121 -16.78 29.12 7.13
CA ARG A 121 -17.67 28.02 7.58
C ARG A 121 -17.59 27.78 9.08
N ILE A 122 -16.39 27.83 9.66
CA ILE A 122 -16.16 27.67 11.10
C ILE A 122 -16.76 28.84 11.89
N SER A 123 -16.61 30.07 11.39
CA SER A 123 -17.20 31.26 12.01
C SER A 123 -18.71 31.22 11.97
N GLU A 124 -19.32 30.83 10.85
CA GLU A 124 -20.78 30.68 10.70
C GLU A 124 -21.35 29.62 11.66
N ALA A 125 -20.58 28.57 11.93
CA ALA A 125 -20.95 27.52 12.88
C ALA A 125 -20.71 27.90 14.36
N GLY A 126 -20.07 29.04 14.63
CA GLY A 126 -19.68 29.45 15.99
C GLY A 126 -18.59 28.57 16.61
N ALA A 127 -17.73 27.98 15.78
CA ALA A 127 -16.78 26.93 16.17
C ALA A 127 -15.31 27.40 16.25
N LEU A 128 -15.06 28.73 16.34
CA LEU A 128 -13.71 29.31 16.29
C LEU A 128 -12.79 28.79 17.42
N ASP A 129 -13.33 28.53 18.61
CA ASP A 129 -12.55 28.04 19.76
C ASP A 129 -11.98 26.63 19.56
N SER A 130 -12.55 25.86 18.64
CA SER A 130 -12.11 24.50 18.30
C SER A 130 -11.11 24.49 17.13
N PHE A 131 -10.67 25.65 16.66
CA PHE A 131 -9.94 25.82 15.41
C PHE A 131 -8.64 26.60 15.59
N THR A 132 -7.63 26.30 14.78
CA THR A 132 -6.44 27.15 14.57
C THR A 132 -6.01 27.13 13.12
N PHE A 133 -5.49 28.26 12.61
CA PHE A 133 -4.69 28.25 11.38
C PHE A 133 -3.37 27.51 11.63
N GLU A 134 -2.90 26.74 10.65
CA GLU A 134 -1.57 26.14 10.71
C GLU A 134 -0.81 26.34 9.39
N MET A 135 0.44 26.77 9.43
CA MET A 135 1.25 27.03 8.23
C MET A 135 2.69 26.59 8.42
N LEU A 136 3.42 26.36 7.34
CA LEU A 136 4.87 26.22 7.39
C LEU A 136 5.52 27.58 7.61
N GLU A 137 6.48 27.64 8.52
CA GLU A 137 7.30 28.82 8.75
C GLU A 137 8.10 29.17 7.48
N GLY A 138 8.23 30.47 7.17
CA GLY A 138 9.09 30.97 6.09
C GLY A 138 8.51 30.91 4.67
N MET A 139 7.31 30.36 4.46
CA MET A 139 6.73 30.21 3.10
C MET A 139 5.88 31.40 2.64
N SER A 140 4.94 31.86 3.46
CA SER A 140 4.03 32.96 3.11
C SER A 140 3.91 33.95 4.27
N LEU A 141 4.99 34.72 4.48
CA LEU A 141 5.13 35.64 5.62
C LEU A 141 3.98 36.66 5.70
N GLN A 142 3.59 37.27 4.58
CA GLN A 142 2.49 38.24 4.57
C GLN A 142 1.15 37.57 4.93
N CYS A 143 0.85 36.41 4.36
CA CYS A 143 -0.41 35.71 4.64
C CYS A 143 -0.47 35.27 6.11
N SER A 144 0.60 34.62 6.61
CA SER A 144 0.70 34.22 8.01
C SER A 144 0.56 35.39 8.98
N TYR A 145 1.14 36.55 8.67
CA TYR A 145 1.00 37.76 9.48
C TYR A 145 -0.44 38.30 9.50
N GLU A 146 -1.17 38.27 8.39
CA GLU A 146 -2.57 38.71 8.39
C GLU A 146 -3.48 37.71 9.11
N LEU A 147 -3.25 36.40 8.94
CA LEU A 147 -4.04 35.37 9.62
C LEU A 147 -3.85 35.39 11.14
N SER A 148 -2.65 35.68 11.63
CA SER A 148 -2.39 35.77 13.08
C SER A 148 -3.11 36.94 13.77
N LYS A 149 -3.56 37.95 13.02
CA LYS A 149 -4.43 39.02 13.53
C LYS A 149 -5.90 38.62 13.59
N MET A 150 -6.30 37.63 12.79
CA MET A 150 -7.69 37.19 12.67
C MET A 150 -8.02 36.10 13.68
N HIS A 151 -7.11 35.14 13.91
CA HIS A 151 -7.30 34.02 14.82
C HIS A 151 -5.95 33.37 15.19
N ASP A 152 -5.96 32.42 16.12
CA ASP A 152 -4.78 31.65 16.52
C ASP A 152 -4.11 30.97 15.32
N LEU A 153 -2.80 31.21 15.18
CA LEU A 153 -1.93 30.65 14.15
C LEU A 153 -0.80 29.85 14.78
N ILE A 154 -0.60 28.62 14.28
CA ILE A 154 0.55 27.78 14.62
C ILE A 154 1.47 27.67 13.41
N LEU A 155 2.73 28.04 13.60
CA LEU A 155 3.79 27.84 12.60
C LEU A 155 4.52 26.53 12.85
N TYR A 156 4.60 25.71 11.82
CA TYR A 156 5.46 24.52 11.81
C TYR A 156 6.88 24.95 11.47
N ALA A 157 7.73 24.91 12.49
CA ALA A 157 9.13 25.34 12.48
C ALA A 157 10.05 24.11 12.59
N PRO A 158 10.59 23.61 11.47
CA PRO A 158 11.61 22.56 11.52
C PRO A 158 12.88 23.09 12.18
N VAL A 159 13.41 22.36 13.16
CA VAL A 159 14.68 22.67 13.82
C VAL A 159 15.59 21.46 13.70
N CYS A 160 16.84 21.67 13.32
CA CYS A 160 17.88 20.64 13.34
C CYS A 160 19.12 21.17 14.07
N ASP A 161 19.87 20.27 14.69
CA ASP A 161 21.21 20.59 15.16
C ASP A 161 22.21 20.60 13.99
N GLU A 162 23.44 21.03 14.27
CA GLU A 162 24.51 21.10 13.28
C GLU A 162 24.88 19.70 12.73
N ALA A 163 24.82 18.67 13.57
CA ALA A 163 25.15 17.30 13.19
C ALA A 163 24.19 16.73 12.13
N HIS A 164 22.94 17.18 12.14
CA HIS A 164 21.88 16.74 11.22
C HIS A 164 21.54 17.78 10.15
N PHE A 165 22.41 18.76 9.88
CA PHE A 165 22.16 19.81 8.88
C PHE A 165 21.84 19.26 7.48
N ASN A 166 22.44 18.12 7.09
CA ASN A 166 22.13 17.46 5.82
C ASN A 166 20.63 17.07 5.70
N ASN A 167 19.95 16.77 6.81
CA ASN A 167 18.51 16.49 6.81
C ASN A 167 17.69 17.74 6.50
N ALA A 168 18.17 18.92 6.88
CA ALA A 168 17.53 20.19 6.51
C ALA A 168 17.65 20.47 5.01
N ILE A 169 18.75 20.08 4.36
CA ILE A 169 18.91 20.17 2.91
C ILE A 169 17.91 19.26 2.20
N ALA A 170 17.77 18.00 2.64
CA ALA A 170 16.76 17.10 2.07
C ALA A 170 15.33 17.64 2.25
N TYR A 171 15.04 18.22 3.42
CA TYR A 171 13.77 18.89 3.67
C TYR A 171 13.56 20.10 2.74
N LEU A 172 14.58 20.92 2.51
CA LEU A 172 14.55 22.07 1.61
C LEU A 172 14.25 21.64 0.16
N VAL A 173 14.93 20.60 -0.34
CA VAL A 173 14.71 20.07 -1.69
C VAL A 173 13.25 19.68 -1.87
N ARG A 174 12.67 18.94 -0.93
CA ARG A 174 11.24 18.57 -0.98
C ARG A 174 10.33 19.79 -0.98
N ARG A 175 10.63 20.82 -0.18
CA ARG A 175 9.84 22.07 -0.16
C ARG A 175 9.93 22.84 -1.46
N LEU A 176 11.09 22.85 -2.13
CA LEU A 176 11.25 23.48 -3.43
C LEU A 176 10.46 22.72 -4.51
N ASP A 177 10.56 21.39 -4.51
CA ASP A 177 9.86 20.54 -5.47
C ASP A 177 8.33 20.70 -5.35
N GLU A 178 7.80 20.54 -4.13
CA GLU A 178 6.38 20.73 -3.86
C GLU A 178 5.88 22.11 -4.31
N ASN A 179 6.59 23.19 -3.98
CA ASN A 179 6.16 24.55 -4.26
C ASN A 179 6.28 24.96 -5.74
N THR A 180 7.04 24.21 -6.54
CA THR A 180 7.23 24.49 -7.97
C THR A 180 6.36 23.61 -8.87
N SER A 181 5.69 22.58 -8.32
CA SER A 181 4.73 21.75 -9.04
C SER A 181 3.58 22.56 -9.68
N GLU A 182 3.14 22.15 -10.87
CA GLU A 182 2.08 22.83 -11.65
C GLU A 182 0.74 22.87 -10.91
N ASP A 183 0.42 21.84 -10.14
CA ASP A 183 -0.85 21.74 -9.44
C ASP A 183 -0.83 22.39 -8.04
N ASN A 184 0.34 22.92 -7.61
CA ASN A 184 0.47 23.55 -6.31
C ASN A 184 0.09 25.04 -6.38
N PHE A 185 -0.82 25.45 -5.48
CA PHE A 185 -1.23 26.84 -5.32
C PHE A 185 -0.04 27.79 -5.09
N MET A 186 0.99 27.35 -4.35
CA MET A 186 2.16 28.17 -4.01
C MET A 186 2.94 28.63 -5.23
N ARG A 187 2.92 27.87 -6.34
CA ARG A 187 3.54 28.26 -7.62
C ARG A 187 2.98 29.59 -8.15
N TYR A 188 1.69 29.83 -7.92
CA TYR A 188 0.97 31.01 -8.42
C TYR A 188 0.86 32.13 -7.40
N PHE A 189 0.98 31.80 -6.10
CA PHE A 189 0.67 32.69 -4.99
C PHE A 189 1.39 34.04 -5.04
N PHE A 190 2.72 34.06 -5.29
CA PHE A 190 3.53 35.28 -5.18
C PHE A 190 3.15 36.38 -6.19
N ASN A 191 2.60 36.01 -7.34
CA ASN A 191 2.19 36.96 -8.39
C ASN A 191 0.68 37.04 -8.56
N LEU A 192 -0.08 36.45 -7.63
CA LEU A 192 -1.54 36.31 -7.75
C LEU A 192 -2.22 37.66 -7.50
N LYS A 193 -2.99 38.14 -8.48
CA LYS A 193 -3.84 39.34 -8.34
C LYS A 193 -5.30 38.96 -8.48
N VAL A 194 -6.14 39.52 -7.61
CA VAL A 194 -7.59 39.28 -7.64
C VAL A 194 -8.14 39.60 -9.04
N GLY A 195 -8.83 38.63 -9.62
CA GLY A 195 -9.44 38.73 -10.95
C GLY A 195 -8.52 38.46 -12.13
N ASP A 196 -7.22 38.24 -11.92
CA ASP A 196 -6.32 37.85 -13.00
C ASP A 196 -6.56 36.40 -13.48
N LYS A 197 -5.84 36.00 -14.54
CA LYS A 197 -5.97 34.66 -15.13
C LYS A 197 -5.71 33.55 -14.11
N ASN A 198 -4.62 33.64 -13.34
CA ASN A 198 -4.24 32.59 -12.40
C ASN A 198 -5.20 32.55 -11.21
N TRP A 199 -5.66 33.70 -10.73
CA TRP A 199 -6.69 33.82 -9.71
C TRP A 199 -7.98 33.12 -10.13
N ASN A 200 -8.47 33.39 -11.34
CA ASN A 200 -9.68 32.75 -11.84
C ASN A 200 -9.50 31.24 -11.99
N ILE A 201 -8.33 30.77 -12.47
CA ILE A 201 -8.04 29.33 -12.54
C ILE A 201 -8.07 28.70 -11.14
N GLN A 202 -7.40 29.28 -10.15
CA GLN A 202 -7.38 28.76 -8.78
C GLN A 202 -8.75 28.80 -8.11
N LYS A 203 -9.55 29.85 -8.38
CA LYS A 203 -10.93 29.97 -7.95
C LYS A 203 -11.79 28.84 -8.53
N GLU A 204 -11.72 28.59 -9.84
CA GLU A 204 -12.49 27.53 -10.49
C GLU A 204 -12.08 26.14 -10.00
N LEU A 205 -10.79 25.90 -9.78
CA LEU A 205 -10.31 24.65 -9.18
C LEU A 205 -10.89 24.46 -7.77
N PHE A 206 -10.88 25.51 -6.96
CA PHE A 206 -11.46 25.48 -5.62
C PHE A 206 -12.98 25.20 -5.68
N LEU A 207 -13.75 25.90 -6.52
CA LEU A 207 -15.18 25.68 -6.65
C LEU A 207 -15.52 24.25 -7.11
N LYS A 208 -14.77 23.71 -8.07
CA LYS A 208 -14.90 22.31 -8.50
C LYS A 208 -14.62 21.32 -7.36
N SER A 209 -13.70 21.64 -6.45
CA SER A 209 -13.43 20.78 -5.30
C SER A 209 -14.63 20.70 -4.35
N LEU A 210 -15.43 21.75 -4.26
CA LEU A 210 -16.65 21.74 -3.45
C LEU A 210 -17.76 20.90 -4.12
N GLU A 211 -17.86 20.95 -5.45
CA GLU A 211 -18.79 20.10 -6.21
C GLU A 211 -18.44 18.61 -6.04
N GLY A 212 -17.15 18.28 -6.06
CA GLY A 212 -16.62 16.92 -5.95
C GLY A 212 -16.93 16.21 -4.63
N ILE A 213 -17.22 16.94 -3.55
CA ILE A 213 -17.55 16.38 -2.22
C ILE A 213 -18.66 15.33 -2.31
N LYS A 214 -19.68 15.59 -3.15
CA LYS A 214 -20.90 14.75 -3.26
C LYS A 214 -20.65 13.40 -3.92
N THR A 215 -19.65 13.31 -4.80
CA THR A 215 -19.37 12.14 -5.63
C THR A 215 -18.12 11.39 -5.20
N LEU A 216 -17.42 11.87 -4.18
CA LEU A 216 -16.14 11.34 -3.75
C LEU A 216 -16.28 9.96 -3.09
N ASP A 217 -15.54 8.98 -3.62
CA ASP A 217 -15.39 7.66 -3.02
C ASP A 217 -14.27 7.70 -1.97
N ASN A 218 -14.63 7.50 -0.70
CA ASN A 218 -13.69 7.42 0.42
C ASN A 218 -13.31 5.98 0.79
N THR A 219 -13.71 4.98 -0.02
CA THR A 219 -13.30 3.61 0.23
C THR A 219 -11.80 3.45 0.05
N THR A 220 -11.18 2.62 0.89
CA THR A 220 -9.75 2.36 0.81
C THR A 220 -9.40 1.73 -0.54
N HIS A 221 -8.35 2.22 -1.18
CA HIS A 221 -7.77 1.59 -2.38
C HIS A 221 -6.96 0.32 -2.01
N ARG A 222 -6.52 0.16 -0.76
CA ARG A 222 -5.79 -1.05 -0.34
C ARG A 222 -6.75 -2.19 -0.06
N LYS A 223 -7.10 -2.94 -1.11
CA LYS A 223 -8.15 -3.99 -1.08
C LYS A 223 -7.63 -5.42 -1.05
N GLN A 224 -6.31 -5.64 -1.08
CA GLN A 224 -5.74 -7.00 -1.14
C GLN A 224 -6.20 -7.84 0.06
N ASP A 225 -6.63 -9.06 -0.21
CA ASP A 225 -7.08 -10.02 0.81
C ASP A 225 -6.68 -11.42 0.37
N ARG A 226 -5.63 -11.96 0.99
CA ARG A 226 -5.10 -13.30 0.69
C ARG A 226 -6.03 -14.44 1.14
N ASN A 227 -7.11 -14.15 1.86
CA ASN A 227 -8.13 -15.15 2.22
C ASN A 227 -9.19 -15.34 1.13
N LYS A 228 -9.22 -14.46 0.11
CA LYS A 228 -10.18 -14.51 -0.98
C LYS A 228 -9.53 -15.06 -2.24
N GLU A 229 -10.33 -15.72 -3.08
CA GLU A 229 -9.87 -16.13 -4.39
C GLU A 229 -9.47 -14.89 -5.20
N LEU A 230 -8.25 -14.90 -5.72
CA LEU A 230 -7.71 -13.83 -6.53
C LEU A 230 -8.23 -13.96 -7.95
N ASN A 231 -9.01 -12.98 -8.40
CA ASN A 231 -9.39 -12.84 -9.81
C ASN A 231 -8.23 -12.22 -10.62
N ILE A 232 -7.05 -12.86 -10.59
CA ILE A 232 -5.90 -12.44 -11.40
C ILE A 232 -5.99 -13.15 -12.75
N THR A 233 -6.06 -12.37 -13.81
CA THR A 233 -5.98 -12.86 -15.19
C THR A 233 -4.53 -13.19 -15.52
N SER A 234 -4.26 -14.41 -15.96
CA SER A 234 -2.91 -14.84 -16.34
C SER A 234 -2.37 -14.03 -17.54
N SER A 235 -1.06 -14.07 -17.75
CA SER A 235 -0.44 -13.47 -18.94
C SER A 235 -0.88 -14.17 -20.24
N TYR A 236 -1.25 -15.45 -20.14
CA TYR A 236 -1.83 -16.23 -21.24
C TYR A 236 -3.18 -15.66 -21.70
N GLU A 237 -4.06 -15.34 -20.76
CA GLU A 237 -5.41 -14.83 -21.02
C GLU A 237 -5.41 -13.34 -21.39
N SER A 238 -4.66 -12.53 -20.63
CA SER A 238 -4.62 -11.07 -20.81
C SER A 238 -3.74 -10.62 -21.98
N LYS A 239 -2.86 -11.52 -22.47
CA LYS A 239 -1.81 -11.21 -23.46
C LYS A 239 -0.86 -10.10 -23.00
N LYS A 240 -0.76 -9.85 -21.71
CA LYS A 240 0.15 -8.89 -21.08
C LYS A 240 0.81 -9.53 -19.87
N PHE A 241 2.11 -9.30 -19.70
CA PHE A 241 2.80 -9.67 -18.46
C PHE A 241 2.69 -8.52 -17.44
N SER A 242 2.42 -8.87 -16.19
CA SER A 242 2.56 -8.02 -15.00
C SER A 242 3.16 -8.89 -13.91
N ASN A 243 4.07 -8.32 -13.14
CA ASN A 243 4.61 -9.00 -11.97
C ASN A 243 3.50 -9.32 -10.96
N GLU A 244 3.66 -10.46 -10.32
CA GLU A 244 2.85 -10.91 -9.21
C GLU A 244 3.10 -10.01 -8.00
N SER A 245 2.01 -9.44 -7.47
CA SER A 245 2.11 -8.55 -6.32
C SER A 245 2.42 -9.34 -5.04
N ASP A 246 3.39 -8.83 -4.26
CA ASP A 246 3.66 -9.29 -2.90
C ASP A 246 2.46 -9.08 -1.96
N THR A 247 2.43 -9.80 -0.86
CA THR A 247 1.42 -9.65 0.18
C THR A 247 1.60 -8.32 0.92
N ASP A 248 0.55 -7.49 0.91
CA ASP A 248 0.49 -6.25 1.67
C ASP A 248 0.17 -6.55 3.14
N PHE A 249 1.19 -6.71 3.97
CA PHE A 249 1.04 -6.94 5.42
C PHE A 249 0.62 -5.69 6.20
N ILE A 250 0.43 -4.52 5.56
CA ILE A 250 -0.23 -3.36 6.19
C ILE A 250 -1.71 -3.66 6.44
N LEU A 251 -2.30 -4.54 5.63
CA LEU A 251 -3.69 -4.96 5.73
C LEU A 251 -3.89 -6.00 6.84
N ALA A 252 -4.88 -5.76 7.70
CA ALA A 252 -5.12 -6.59 8.88
C ALA A 252 -5.54 -8.02 8.51
N GLN A 253 -6.34 -8.17 7.45
CA GLN A 253 -6.76 -9.46 6.92
C GLN A 253 -5.59 -10.32 6.42
N ASN A 254 -4.56 -9.72 5.84
CA ASN A 254 -3.35 -10.43 5.39
C ASN A 254 -2.48 -10.85 6.58
N ARG A 255 -2.42 -10.05 7.66
CA ARG A 255 -1.77 -10.48 8.91
C ARG A 255 -2.53 -11.60 9.61
N ALA A 256 -3.86 -11.59 9.55
CA ALA A 256 -4.68 -12.68 10.07
C ALA A 256 -4.44 -13.97 9.29
N TRP A 257 -4.46 -13.89 7.96
CA TRP A 257 -4.08 -14.98 7.05
C TRP A 257 -2.70 -15.57 7.41
N ALA A 258 -1.67 -14.73 7.56
CA ALA A 258 -0.33 -15.20 7.92
C ALA A 258 -0.28 -15.93 9.27
N LYS A 259 -1.09 -15.49 10.26
CA LYS A 259 -1.19 -16.20 11.55
C LYS A 259 -1.84 -17.57 11.41
N GLU A 260 -2.85 -17.70 10.55
CA GLU A 260 -3.48 -19.00 10.26
C GLU A 260 -2.50 -19.94 9.57
N ILE A 261 -1.72 -19.44 8.60
CA ILE A 261 -0.65 -20.21 7.96
C ILE A 261 0.39 -20.65 9.00
N LYS A 262 0.87 -19.73 9.85
CA LYS A 262 1.79 -20.08 10.93
C LYS A 262 1.23 -21.20 11.82
N ALA A 263 -0.01 -21.08 12.29
CA ALA A 263 -0.64 -22.08 13.14
C ALA A 263 -0.81 -23.45 12.45
N LYS A 264 -1.14 -23.46 11.15
CA LYS A 264 -1.23 -24.67 10.33
C LYS A 264 0.12 -25.40 10.26
N TYR A 265 1.21 -24.67 10.04
CA TYR A 265 2.53 -25.25 9.83
C TYR A 265 3.30 -25.51 11.15
N GLU A 266 3.00 -24.80 12.23
CA GLU A 266 3.46 -25.16 13.58
C GLU A 266 3.00 -26.57 13.99
N ASN A 267 1.87 -27.03 13.45
CA ASN A 267 1.33 -28.37 13.67
C ASN A 267 1.36 -29.22 12.39
N LEU A 268 2.35 -28.99 11.51
CA LEU A 268 2.53 -29.77 10.30
C LEU A 268 2.69 -31.25 10.65
N LYS A 269 1.90 -32.11 9.99
CA LYS A 269 2.11 -33.56 10.03
C LYS A 269 3.31 -33.92 9.17
N ASP A 270 4.11 -34.85 9.64
CA ASP A 270 5.22 -35.41 8.88
C ASP A 270 4.79 -35.79 7.48
N TYR A 271 5.61 -35.42 6.50
CA TYR A 271 5.37 -35.72 5.09
C TYR A 271 6.53 -36.50 4.49
N ASP A 272 6.20 -37.39 3.57
CA ASP A 272 7.16 -38.13 2.78
C ASP A 272 7.14 -37.60 1.34
N VAL A 273 8.30 -37.25 0.80
CA VAL A 273 8.46 -36.88 -0.62
C VAL A 273 9.28 -37.93 -1.35
N TYR A 274 8.74 -38.39 -2.48
CA TYR A 274 9.33 -39.43 -3.32
C TYR A 274 9.76 -38.85 -4.68
N PRO A 275 10.70 -39.48 -5.39
CA PRO A 275 10.97 -39.14 -6.78
C PRO A 275 9.70 -39.32 -7.62
N VAL A 276 9.41 -38.35 -8.49
CA VAL A 276 8.27 -38.43 -9.44
C VAL A 276 8.83 -38.65 -10.84
N ILE A 277 8.70 -39.88 -11.36
CA ILE A 277 9.25 -40.28 -12.66
C ILE A 277 8.18 -40.97 -13.49
N GLY A 278 7.49 -40.21 -14.35
CA GLY A 278 6.39 -40.75 -15.17
C GLY A 278 5.29 -41.40 -14.32
N GLU A 279 4.95 -42.64 -14.63
CA GLU A 279 4.00 -43.47 -13.88
C GLU A 279 4.70 -44.51 -12.98
N LEU A 280 6.01 -44.37 -12.74
CA LEU A 280 6.75 -45.29 -11.88
C LEU A 280 6.37 -45.05 -10.42
N ASP A 281 6.11 -46.16 -9.72
CA ASP A 281 5.88 -46.17 -8.29
C ASP A 281 7.14 -46.68 -7.57
N PHE A 282 7.49 -46.02 -6.46
CA PHE A 282 8.70 -46.31 -5.70
C PHE A 282 8.37 -46.86 -4.34
N LYS A 283 9.01 -47.98 -3.97
CA LYS A 283 8.95 -48.51 -2.61
C LYS A 283 10.04 -47.86 -1.76
N ALA A 284 9.62 -47.29 -0.63
CA ALA A 284 10.47 -46.65 0.38
C ALA A 284 11.75 -47.46 0.73
N GLU A 285 11.62 -48.78 0.83
CA GLU A 285 12.69 -49.71 1.22
C GLU A 285 13.93 -49.70 0.29
N ASN A 286 13.78 -49.21 -0.94
CA ASN A 286 14.83 -49.26 -1.96
C ASN A 286 15.56 -47.93 -2.15
N LEU A 287 15.19 -46.88 -1.42
CA LEU A 287 15.74 -45.53 -1.60
C LEU A 287 16.43 -45.05 -0.32
N ASN A 288 17.50 -44.29 -0.50
CA ASN A 288 18.14 -43.59 0.61
C ASN A 288 17.21 -42.50 1.13
N VAL A 289 17.12 -42.36 2.44
CA VAL A 289 16.23 -41.39 3.09
C VAL A 289 17.05 -40.28 3.71
N LEU A 290 16.63 -39.03 3.44
CA LEU A 290 17.10 -37.84 4.13
C LEU A 290 15.98 -37.33 5.02
N GLU A 291 16.26 -37.14 6.31
CA GLU A 291 15.33 -36.46 7.20
C GLU A 291 15.30 -34.97 6.88
N VAL A 292 14.09 -34.44 6.67
CA VAL A 292 13.86 -33.00 6.56
C VAL A 292 13.55 -32.48 7.95
N LYS A 293 14.39 -31.57 8.42
CA LYS A 293 14.21 -30.92 9.72
C LYS A 293 13.82 -29.46 9.55
N ASP A 294 12.94 -28.99 10.42
CA ASP A 294 12.66 -27.57 10.48
C ASP A 294 13.85 -26.79 11.06
N LYS A 295 14.04 -25.54 10.63
CA LYS A 295 15.17 -24.68 11.03
C LYS A 295 14.92 -23.86 12.29
N ILE A 296 13.78 -24.02 12.94
CA ILE A 296 13.35 -23.26 14.12
C ILE A 296 13.54 -24.11 15.39
N GLU A 297 12.98 -25.32 15.41
CA GLU A 297 12.99 -26.27 16.53
C GLU A 297 13.90 -27.49 16.31
N ASP A 298 14.51 -27.64 15.12
CA ASP A 298 15.31 -28.81 14.70
C ASP A 298 14.53 -30.14 14.77
N ARG A 299 13.20 -30.10 14.66
CA ARG A 299 12.35 -31.29 14.67
C ARG A 299 12.28 -31.89 13.27
N VAL A 300 12.18 -33.20 13.18
CA VAL A 300 11.92 -33.88 11.91
C VAL A 300 10.49 -33.54 11.49
N ILE A 301 10.34 -32.95 10.30
CA ILE A 301 9.05 -32.56 9.70
C ILE A 301 8.72 -33.39 8.45
N GLY A 302 9.65 -34.21 7.99
CA GLY A 302 9.42 -35.08 6.85
C GLY A 302 10.62 -35.92 6.47
N LYS A 303 10.44 -36.73 5.42
CA LYS A 303 11.48 -37.59 4.83
C LYS A 303 11.51 -37.41 3.32
N ALA A 304 12.70 -37.14 2.79
CA ALA A 304 12.94 -37.11 1.37
C ALA A 304 13.63 -38.40 0.91
N TYR A 305 12.94 -39.17 0.06
CA TYR A 305 13.48 -40.38 -0.55
C TYR A 305 14.28 -39.99 -1.79
N LEU A 306 15.58 -40.23 -1.77
CA LEU A 306 16.51 -39.76 -2.79
C LEU A 306 16.61 -40.76 -3.94
N ALA A 307 16.51 -40.26 -5.17
CA ALA A 307 16.74 -41.05 -6.37
C ALA A 307 18.22 -41.48 -6.45
N GLY A 308 18.45 -42.78 -6.63
CA GLY A 308 19.78 -43.34 -6.88
C GLY A 308 20.15 -43.31 -8.37
N GLU A 309 21.32 -43.86 -8.70
CA GLU A 309 21.81 -43.95 -10.09
C GLU A 309 20.80 -44.65 -11.01
N LYS A 310 20.16 -45.72 -10.50
CA LYS A 310 19.17 -46.49 -11.24
C LYS A 310 17.94 -45.65 -11.57
N GLU A 311 17.37 -44.96 -10.58
CA GLU A 311 16.18 -44.13 -10.74
C GLU A 311 16.47 -42.93 -11.65
N ILE A 312 17.66 -42.33 -11.55
CA ILE A 312 18.11 -41.26 -12.45
C ILE A 312 18.15 -41.76 -13.91
N LYS A 313 18.70 -42.95 -14.17
CA LYS A 313 18.70 -43.55 -15.52
C LYS A 313 17.28 -43.80 -16.03
N GLN A 314 16.37 -44.24 -15.17
CA GLN A 314 14.96 -44.40 -15.51
C GLN A 314 14.30 -43.05 -15.85
N ALA A 315 14.59 -41.99 -15.10
CA ALA A 315 14.11 -40.64 -15.38
C ALA A 315 14.55 -40.13 -16.75
N LEU A 316 15.81 -40.36 -17.12
CA LEU A 316 16.35 -39.99 -18.43
C LEU A 316 15.64 -40.76 -19.56
N GLU A 317 15.37 -42.05 -19.38
CA GLU A 317 14.67 -42.85 -20.38
C GLU A 317 13.20 -42.43 -20.53
N VAL A 318 12.51 -42.11 -19.43
CA VAL A 318 11.15 -41.56 -19.46
C VAL A 318 11.14 -40.20 -20.18
N ALA A 319 12.08 -39.32 -19.87
CA ALA A 319 12.20 -38.02 -20.53
C ALA A 319 12.47 -38.15 -22.04
N LYS A 320 13.37 -39.05 -22.44
CA LYS A 320 13.71 -39.32 -23.84
C LYS A 320 12.52 -39.86 -24.65
N ASN A 321 11.70 -40.70 -24.04
CA ASN A 321 10.51 -41.28 -24.68
C ASN A 321 9.24 -40.42 -24.52
N SER A 322 9.36 -39.25 -23.90
CA SER A 322 8.24 -38.34 -23.67
C SER A 322 7.71 -37.75 -24.97
N LYS A 323 6.39 -37.62 -25.05
CA LYS A 323 5.72 -36.90 -26.16
C LYS A 323 5.64 -35.38 -25.91
N PHE A 324 6.26 -34.87 -24.86
CA PHE A 324 6.20 -33.44 -24.50
C PHE A 324 6.68 -32.53 -25.63
N ILE A 325 7.67 -32.95 -26.42
CA ILE A 325 8.18 -32.19 -27.59
C ILE A 325 7.11 -31.95 -28.67
N GLN A 326 6.01 -32.72 -28.65
CA GLN A 326 4.90 -32.57 -29.59
C GLN A 326 3.91 -31.48 -29.15
N LYS A 327 3.99 -31.01 -27.90
CA LYS A 327 3.11 -29.94 -27.40
C LYS A 327 3.44 -28.62 -28.07
N SER A 328 2.39 -27.94 -28.52
CA SER A 328 2.53 -26.58 -29.02
C SER A 328 2.93 -25.62 -27.90
N HIS A 329 3.51 -24.49 -28.28
CA HIS A 329 3.80 -23.41 -27.34
C HIS A 329 2.54 -22.94 -26.59
N ASP A 330 1.40 -22.91 -27.29
CA ASP A 330 0.11 -22.52 -26.71
C ASP A 330 -0.32 -23.48 -25.60
N GLU A 331 -0.23 -24.79 -25.83
CA GLU A 331 -0.52 -25.80 -24.80
C GLU A 331 0.41 -25.69 -23.60
N ILE A 332 1.72 -25.47 -23.83
CA ILE A 332 2.70 -25.30 -22.75
C ILE A 332 2.36 -24.05 -21.94
N TYR A 333 2.01 -22.94 -22.61
CA TYR A 333 1.63 -21.71 -21.94
C TYR A 333 0.36 -21.89 -21.10
N GLN A 334 -0.66 -22.59 -21.60
CA GLN A 334 -1.85 -22.92 -20.80
C GLN A 334 -1.51 -23.75 -19.54
N ILE A 335 -0.60 -24.73 -19.66
CA ILE A 335 -0.15 -25.53 -18.52
C ILE A 335 0.57 -24.66 -17.48
N LEU A 336 1.46 -23.78 -17.93
CA LEU A 336 2.19 -22.87 -17.06
C LEU A 336 1.25 -21.86 -16.39
N ALA A 337 0.31 -21.26 -17.12
CA ALA A 337 -0.71 -20.38 -16.57
C ALA A 337 -1.57 -21.07 -15.49
N LYS A 338 -1.96 -22.33 -15.72
CA LYS A 338 -2.65 -23.15 -14.71
C LYS A 338 -1.78 -23.42 -13.48
N SER A 339 -0.48 -23.64 -13.68
CA SER A 339 0.47 -23.85 -12.59
C SER A 339 0.65 -22.58 -11.75
N ALA A 340 0.76 -21.42 -12.39
CA ALA A 340 0.80 -20.12 -11.73
C ALA A 340 -0.47 -19.87 -10.89
N LYS A 341 -1.65 -20.19 -11.43
CA LYS A 341 -2.92 -20.13 -10.68
C LYS A 341 -2.87 -21.01 -9.42
N LEU A 342 -2.44 -22.26 -9.54
CA LEU A 342 -2.32 -23.17 -8.39
C LEU A 342 -1.31 -22.66 -7.36
N MET A 343 -0.21 -22.06 -7.79
CA MET A 343 0.77 -21.45 -6.88
C MET A 343 0.20 -20.24 -6.14
N ARG A 344 -0.61 -19.40 -6.79
CA ARG A 344 -1.34 -18.31 -6.12
C ARG A 344 -2.30 -18.83 -5.06
N GLU A 345 -3.09 -19.86 -5.40
CA GLU A 345 -4.03 -20.52 -4.47
C GLU A 345 -3.32 -21.17 -3.29
N ARG A 346 -2.13 -21.74 -3.53
CA ARG A 346 -1.30 -22.41 -2.53
C ARG A 346 -0.21 -21.50 -1.94
N ARG A 347 -0.24 -20.19 -2.17
CA ARG A 347 0.81 -19.26 -1.72
C ARG A 347 1.11 -19.39 -0.23
N GLY A 348 0.06 -19.48 0.60
CA GLY A 348 0.21 -19.66 2.04
C GLY A 348 0.90 -20.98 2.40
N ASP A 349 0.60 -22.04 1.66
CA ASP A 349 1.20 -23.36 1.87
C ASP A 349 2.68 -23.40 1.44
N LEU A 350 3.00 -22.75 0.33
CA LEU A 350 4.37 -22.58 -0.15
C LEU A 350 5.20 -21.78 0.87
N ILE A 351 4.64 -20.69 1.41
CA ILE A 351 5.30 -19.88 2.44
C ILE A 351 5.50 -20.68 3.73
N GLY A 352 4.43 -21.32 4.23
CA GLY A 352 4.47 -22.04 5.50
C GLY A 352 5.48 -23.18 5.50
N LEU A 353 5.54 -23.96 4.42
CA LEU A 353 6.49 -25.06 4.30
C LEU A 353 7.93 -24.56 4.19
N ALA A 354 8.19 -23.58 3.32
CA ALA A 354 9.53 -23.02 3.15
C ALA A 354 10.02 -22.33 4.44
N ALA A 355 9.14 -21.69 5.21
CA ALA A 355 9.51 -21.06 6.47
C ALA A 355 10.10 -22.06 7.46
N LEU A 356 9.53 -23.27 7.54
CA LEU A 356 10.06 -24.34 8.35
C LEU A 356 11.35 -24.92 7.76
N GLU A 357 11.36 -25.25 6.48
CA GLU A 357 12.47 -25.99 5.86
C GLU A 357 13.76 -25.16 5.71
N VAL A 358 13.63 -23.85 5.43
CA VAL A 358 14.78 -22.95 5.20
C VAL A 358 14.96 -21.88 6.27
N GLY A 359 14.05 -21.76 7.24
CA GLY A 359 14.19 -20.85 8.39
C GLY A 359 14.04 -19.36 8.04
N LYS A 360 13.39 -19.04 6.92
CA LYS A 360 13.15 -17.66 6.48
C LYS A 360 11.80 -17.14 6.99
N THR A 361 11.70 -15.82 7.10
CA THR A 361 10.47 -15.14 7.52
C THR A 361 9.45 -15.02 6.37
N PHE A 362 8.19 -14.70 6.72
CA PHE A 362 7.15 -14.39 5.72
C PHE A 362 7.58 -13.29 4.74
N LEU A 363 8.32 -12.28 5.21
CA LEU A 363 8.75 -11.16 4.38
C LEU A 363 9.84 -11.53 3.37
N GLU A 364 10.57 -12.61 3.61
CA GLU A 364 11.61 -13.12 2.71
C GLU A 364 11.03 -14.14 1.72
N ILE A 365 10.13 -15.01 2.17
CA ILE A 365 9.58 -16.08 1.31
C ILE A 365 8.44 -15.61 0.42
N ASP A 366 7.60 -14.67 0.89
CA ASP A 366 6.48 -14.18 0.09
C ASP A 366 6.93 -13.60 -1.29
N PRO A 367 8.02 -12.81 -1.37
CA PRO A 367 8.62 -12.43 -2.65
C PRO A 367 9.16 -13.60 -3.48
N GLU A 368 9.72 -14.64 -2.86
CA GLU A 368 10.22 -15.83 -3.59
C GLU A 368 9.06 -16.60 -4.26
N VAL A 369 7.89 -16.64 -3.61
CA VAL A 369 6.68 -17.19 -4.23
C VAL A 369 6.19 -16.31 -5.38
N SER A 370 6.22 -14.97 -5.21
CA SER A 370 5.92 -14.03 -6.31
C SER A 370 6.86 -14.24 -7.49
N GLU A 371 8.17 -14.36 -7.25
CA GLU A 371 9.19 -14.58 -8.28
C GLU A 371 8.99 -15.90 -9.04
N ALA A 372 8.67 -16.99 -8.32
CA ALA A 372 8.40 -18.27 -8.95
C ALA A 372 7.15 -18.21 -9.86
N ILE A 373 6.10 -17.50 -9.44
CA ILE A 373 4.91 -17.25 -10.27
C ILE A 373 5.29 -16.39 -11.48
N ASP A 374 6.11 -15.35 -11.28
CA ASP A 374 6.59 -14.47 -12.35
C ASP A 374 7.35 -15.23 -13.41
N PHE A 375 8.26 -16.14 -13.06
CA PHE A 375 8.97 -16.95 -14.05
C PHE A 375 8.03 -17.80 -14.90
N ILE A 376 7.02 -18.42 -14.27
CA ILE A 376 6.05 -19.28 -14.95
C ILE A 376 5.17 -18.50 -15.92
N GLU A 377 4.82 -17.24 -15.60
CA GLU A 377 4.04 -16.35 -16.46
C GLU A 377 4.93 -15.68 -17.53
N PHE A 378 6.11 -15.19 -17.15
CA PHE A 378 6.99 -14.38 -17.98
C PHE A 378 7.65 -15.17 -19.11
N TYR A 379 8.16 -16.37 -18.87
CA TYR A 379 8.88 -17.12 -19.89
C TYR A 379 8.04 -17.49 -21.11
N PRO A 380 6.83 -18.06 -20.97
CA PRO A 380 6.00 -18.30 -22.14
C PRO A 380 5.50 -16.99 -22.77
N HIS A 381 5.17 -15.96 -21.98
CA HIS A 381 4.80 -14.64 -22.50
C HIS A 381 5.90 -14.02 -23.37
N SER A 382 7.15 -14.03 -22.90
CA SER A 382 8.29 -13.44 -23.58
C SER A 382 8.60 -14.17 -24.90
N LEU A 383 8.43 -15.50 -24.96
CA LEU A 383 8.54 -16.22 -26.23
C LEU A 383 7.44 -15.82 -27.23
N GLU A 384 6.21 -15.59 -26.76
CA GLU A 384 5.13 -15.09 -27.62
C GLU A 384 5.45 -13.69 -28.17
N GLU A 385 5.99 -12.81 -27.32
CA GLU A 385 6.42 -11.46 -27.73
C GLU A 385 7.60 -11.51 -28.71
N LEU A 386 8.60 -12.36 -28.47
CA LEU A 386 9.71 -12.58 -29.40
C LEU A 386 9.22 -13.07 -30.77
N LYS A 387 8.24 -13.99 -30.81
CA LYS A 387 7.62 -14.45 -32.06
C LYS A 387 6.91 -13.32 -32.81
N LYS A 388 6.18 -12.45 -32.10
CA LYS A 388 5.51 -11.28 -32.69
C LYS A 388 6.49 -10.28 -33.27
N GLN A 389 7.58 -10.01 -32.56
CA GLN A 389 8.64 -9.10 -33.00
C GLN A 389 9.46 -9.68 -34.17
N ASN A 390 9.51 -11.01 -34.31
CA ASN A 390 10.33 -11.70 -35.31
C ASN A 390 9.50 -12.67 -36.18
N PRO A 391 8.55 -12.16 -37.00
CA PRO A 391 7.60 -12.99 -37.74
C PRO A 391 8.23 -13.89 -38.81
N LYS A 392 9.49 -13.62 -39.20
CA LYS A 392 10.26 -14.41 -40.18
C LYS A 392 11.20 -15.44 -39.54
N VAL A 393 11.24 -15.53 -38.22
CA VAL A 393 12.11 -16.43 -37.46
C VAL A 393 11.31 -17.64 -36.98
N THR A 394 11.86 -18.83 -37.21
CA THR A 394 11.31 -20.06 -36.63
C THR A 394 12.03 -20.37 -35.32
N PHE A 395 11.27 -20.48 -34.23
CA PHE A 395 11.78 -20.85 -32.91
C PHE A 395 11.56 -22.34 -32.69
N THR A 396 12.63 -23.08 -32.45
CA THR A 396 12.58 -24.52 -32.11
C THR A 396 13.20 -24.74 -30.73
N PRO A 397 12.70 -25.71 -29.94
CA PRO A 397 13.35 -26.11 -28.70
C PRO A 397 14.81 -26.49 -28.92
N LYS A 398 15.66 -26.25 -27.92
CA LYS A 398 17.05 -26.72 -27.92
C LYS A 398 17.07 -28.13 -27.35
N GLY A 399 17.17 -29.13 -28.21
CA GLY A 399 17.15 -30.55 -27.85
C GLY A 399 16.22 -31.32 -28.76
#